data_AF-A0A8X8X1L8-F1
#
_entry.id   AF-A0A8X8X1L8-F1
#
_cell.length_a   1.000
_cell.length_b   1.000
_cell.length_c   1.000
_cell.angle_alpha   90.00
_cell.angle_beta   90.00
_cell.angle_gamma   90.00
#
_symmetry.space_group_name_H-M   'P 1'
#
loop_
_entity.id
_entity.type
_entity.pdbx_description
1 polymer ?
#
loop_
_entity_poly.entity_id
_entity_poly.type
_entity_poly.pdbx_seq_one_letter_code
_entity_poly.pdbx_strand_id
1 'polypeptide(L)'
;MLDSDQCKAPANKTITLPELSREELDALLEFLYSGSLPKEKMEKHVFSLAIAADKYENPFLQKFCENEMLESLNASNALNILEIFDTCSNQNLKETVLSFIVRNMDEIVFSSSYDAFAIKNPHLTTQITRASLMDIKKRKIGV
;
A
#
# COMPACT_ATOMS: atom_id res chain seq x y z
N MET A 1 20.15 -23.34 8.49
CA MET A 1 21.02 -23.26 9.68
C MET A 1 20.79 -21.86 10.22
N LEU A 2 19.97 -21.74 11.27
CA LEU A 2 19.69 -20.43 11.88
C LEU A 2 20.78 -20.22 12.90
N ASP A 3 21.68 -19.28 12.63
CA ASP A 3 22.77 -18.93 13.52
C ASP A 3 22.20 -18.39 14.84
N SER A 4 22.37 -19.20 15.87
CA SER A 4 22.12 -18.84 17.24
C SER A 4 23.42 -18.31 17.81
N ASP A 5 23.60 -16.99 17.88
CA ASP A 5 24.46 -16.44 18.92
C ASP A 5 24.13 -15.01 19.39
N GLN A 6 23.82 -14.97 20.69
CA GLN A 6 24.28 -14.01 21.70
C GLN A 6 23.27 -13.01 22.32
N CYS A 7 23.29 -13.02 23.67
CA CYS A 7 22.54 -12.23 24.67
C CYS A 7 21.11 -12.69 25.01
N LYS A 8 21.03 -13.72 25.86
CA LYS A 8 19.83 -14.11 26.63
C LYS A 8 19.41 -13.00 27.60
N ALA A 9 18.67 -12.01 27.12
CA ALA A 9 17.60 -11.42 27.94
C ALA A 9 16.62 -12.56 28.30
N PRO A 10 15.97 -12.56 29.47
CA PRO A 10 14.92 -13.55 29.74
C PRO A 10 13.96 -13.53 28.56
N ALA A 11 13.68 -14.70 27.98
CA ALA A 11 12.75 -14.83 26.87
C ALA A 11 11.41 -14.26 27.35
N ASN A 12 11.15 -13.01 27.02
CA ASN A 12 9.86 -12.41 27.24
C ASN A 12 8.95 -13.23 26.32
N LYS A 13 8.12 -14.10 26.90
CA LYS A 13 7.25 -15.03 26.16
C LYS A 13 6.17 -14.31 25.34
N THR A 14 6.20 -12.98 25.35
CA THR A 14 5.21 -12.10 24.76
C THR A 14 5.94 -11.16 23.81
N ILE A 15 5.47 -11.11 22.57
CA ILE A 15 5.88 -10.14 21.56
C ILE A 15 4.77 -9.08 21.49
N THR A 16 5.14 -7.81 21.56
CA THR A 16 4.20 -6.68 21.45
C THR A 16 4.35 -6.02 20.08
N LEU A 17 3.23 -5.89 19.36
CA LEU A 17 3.15 -5.27 18.03
C LEU A 17 2.30 -3.99 18.13
N PRO A 18 2.87 -2.86 18.61
CA PRO A 18 2.12 -1.65 18.93
C PRO A 18 1.50 -0.95 17.71
N GLU A 19 2.00 -1.24 16.51
CA GLU A 19 1.50 -0.70 15.25
C GLU A 19 0.20 -1.35 14.76
N LEU A 20 -0.19 -2.50 15.34
CA LEU A 20 -1.40 -3.21 14.98
C LEU A 20 -2.42 -3.11 16.10
N SER A 21 -3.64 -2.72 15.76
CA SER A 21 -4.81 -2.94 16.60
C SER A 21 -5.07 -4.44 16.78
N ARG A 22 -5.91 -4.78 17.76
CA ARG A 22 -6.33 -6.17 18.00
C ARG A 22 -6.92 -6.82 16.75
N GLU A 23 -7.73 -6.08 16.00
CA GLU A 23 -8.41 -6.59 14.81
C GLU A 23 -7.42 -6.83 13.66
N GLU A 24 -6.48 -5.92 13.45
CA GLU A 24 -5.43 -6.08 12.43
C GLU A 24 -4.45 -7.20 12.78
N LEU A 25 -4.14 -7.37 14.06
CA LEU A 25 -3.33 -8.49 14.54
C LEU A 25 -4.04 -9.83 14.34
N ASP A 26 -5.34 -9.90 14.62
CA ASP A 26 -6.13 -11.10 14.37
C ASP A 26 -6.14 -11.47 12.88
N ALA A 27 -6.34 -10.47 12.01
CA ALA A 27 -6.26 -10.66 10.56
C ALA A 27 -4.87 -11.13 10.11
N LEU A 28 -3.79 -10.54 10.64
CA LEU A 28 -2.43 -10.96 10.32
C LEU A 28 -2.17 -12.40 10.75
N LEU A 29 -2.57 -12.78 11.97
CA LEU A 29 -2.41 -14.13 12.47
C LEU A 29 -3.22 -15.14 11.66
N GLU A 30 -4.48 -14.84 11.35
CA GLU A 30 -5.31 -15.70 10.53
C GLU A 30 -4.68 -15.93 9.14
N PHE A 31 -4.15 -14.89 8.50
CA PHE A 31 -3.42 -15.03 7.25
C PHE A 31 -2.15 -15.88 7.41
N LEU A 32 -1.36 -15.66 8.46
CA LEU A 32 -0.13 -16.42 8.70
C LEU A 32 -0.38 -17.92 8.92
N TYR A 33 -1.49 -18.28 9.58
CA TYR A 33 -1.82 -19.68 9.87
C TYR A 33 -2.56 -20.38 8.73
N SER A 34 -3.37 -19.66 7.96
CA SER A 34 -4.22 -20.26 6.92
C SER A 34 -3.73 -20.01 5.49
N GLY A 35 -2.83 -19.04 5.29
CA GLY A 35 -2.37 -18.59 3.98
C GLY A 35 -3.40 -17.80 3.18
N SER A 36 -4.56 -17.47 3.76
CA SER A 36 -5.64 -16.72 3.12
C SER A 36 -6.45 -15.94 4.15
N LEU A 37 -7.37 -15.11 3.70
CA LEU A 37 -8.28 -14.38 4.60
C LEU A 37 -9.57 -14.07 3.84
N PRO A 38 -10.74 -14.03 4.52
CA PRO A 38 -11.97 -13.63 3.87
C PRO A 38 -11.87 -12.23 3.24
N LYS A 39 -12.50 -12.05 2.07
CA LYS A 39 -12.45 -10.80 1.30
C LYS A 39 -12.81 -9.56 2.11
N GLU A 40 -13.86 -9.63 2.92
CA GLU A 40 -14.29 -8.53 3.78
C GLU A 40 -13.22 -8.10 4.80
N LYS A 41 -12.56 -9.07 5.45
CA LYS A 41 -11.45 -8.76 6.37
C LYS A 41 -10.24 -8.20 5.62
N MET A 42 -10.00 -8.69 4.40
CA MET A 42 -8.90 -8.20 3.57
C MET A 42 -9.11 -6.77 3.17
N GLU A 43 -10.24 -6.44 2.55
CA GLU A 43 -10.57 -5.07 2.14
C GLU A 43 -10.49 -4.08 3.31
N LYS A 44 -10.93 -4.51 4.50
CA LYS A 44 -10.87 -3.68 5.71
C LYS A 44 -9.45 -3.43 6.22
N HIS A 45 -8.57 -4.43 6.15
CA HIS A 45 -7.26 -4.39 6.78
C HIS A 45 -6.07 -4.38 5.80
N VAL A 46 -6.32 -4.28 4.49
CA VAL A 46 -5.30 -4.41 3.43
C VAL A 46 -4.14 -3.42 3.60
N PHE A 47 -4.43 -2.18 4.01
CA PHE A 47 -3.42 -1.15 4.24
C PHE A 47 -2.49 -1.52 5.42
N SER A 48 -3.07 -1.90 6.55
CA SER A 48 -2.33 -2.28 7.75
C SER A 48 -1.55 -3.58 7.55
N LEU A 49 -2.13 -4.54 6.81
CA LEU A 49 -1.47 -5.79 6.45
C LEU A 49 -0.31 -5.57 5.47
N ALA A 50 -0.42 -4.63 4.53
CA ALA A 50 0.70 -4.28 3.64
C ALA A 50 1.86 -3.63 4.41
N ILE A 51 1.57 -2.74 5.37
CA ILE A 51 2.59 -2.14 6.24
C ILE A 51 3.26 -3.23 7.11
N ALA A 52 2.47 -4.17 7.65
CA ALA A 52 2.99 -5.30 8.40
C ALA A 52 3.84 -6.23 7.52
N ALA A 53 3.43 -6.47 6.28
CA ALA A 53 4.15 -7.31 5.34
C ALA A 53 5.54 -6.75 5.01
N ASP A 54 5.63 -5.44 4.80
CA ASP A 54 6.90 -4.74 4.60
C ASP A 54 7.77 -4.79 5.86
N LYS A 55 7.18 -4.48 7.03
CA LYS A 55 7.89 -4.44 8.32
C LYS A 55 8.44 -5.80 8.76
N TYR A 56 7.70 -6.87 8.52
CA TYR A 56 8.10 -8.23 8.91
C TYR A 56 8.71 -9.03 7.77
N GLU A 57 9.01 -8.37 6.64
CA GLU A 57 9.63 -8.99 5.47
C GLU A 57 8.90 -10.26 5.04
N ASN A 58 7.58 -10.15 4.82
CA ASN A 58 6.74 -11.24 4.31
C ASN A 58 6.32 -10.96 2.85
N PRO A 59 7.11 -11.40 1.85
CA PRO A 59 6.83 -11.15 0.44
C PRO A 59 5.51 -11.77 -0.04
N PHE A 60 5.08 -12.87 0.59
CA PHE A 60 3.84 -13.53 0.21
C PHE A 60 2.63 -12.68 0.59
N LEU A 61 2.58 -12.17 1.83
CA LEU A 61 1.55 -11.24 2.26
C LEU A 61 1.62 -9.93 1.46
N GLN A 62 2.83 -9.41 1.21
CA GLN A 62 3.03 -8.18 0.43
C GLN A 62 2.35 -8.29 -0.94
N LYS A 63 2.67 -9.36 -1.69
CA LYS A 63 2.11 -9.60 -3.02
C LYS A 63 0.60 -9.84 -2.99
N PHE A 64 0.11 -10.48 -1.93
CA PHE A 64 -1.32 -10.69 -1.73
C PHE A 64 -2.04 -9.35 -1.55
N CYS A 65 -1.55 -8.47 -0.67
CA CYS A 65 -2.09 -7.13 -0.46
C CYS A 65 -1.99 -6.26 -1.71
N GLU A 66 -0.87 -6.33 -2.45
CA GLU A 66 -0.68 -5.61 -3.71
C GLU A 66 -1.78 -5.94 -4.73
N ASN A 67 -2.10 -7.23 -4.89
CA ASN A 67 -3.16 -7.67 -5.80
C ASN A 67 -4.54 -7.16 -5.36
N GLU A 68 -4.89 -7.32 -4.08
CA GLU A 68 -6.19 -6.87 -3.54
C GLU A 68 -6.36 -5.34 -3.67
N MET A 69 -5.29 -4.56 -3.45
CA MET A 69 -5.32 -3.11 -3.65
C MET A 69 -5.56 -2.73 -5.12
N LEU A 70 -4.95 -3.45 -6.06
CA LEU A 70 -5.19 -3.21 -7.49
C LEU A 70 -6.62 -3.59 -7.91
N GLU A 71 -7.15 -4.69 -7.39
CA GLU A 71 -8.51 -5.14 -7.70
C GLU A 71 -9.58 -4.20 -7.14
N SER A 72 -9.31 -3.58 -5.99
CA SER A 72 -10.22 -2.66 -5.30
C SER A 72 -9.98 -1.17 -5.64
N LEU A 73 -9.08 -0.87 -6.58
CA LEU A 73 -8.66 0.49 -6.92
C LEU A 73 -9.84 1.36 -7.43
N ASN A 74 -10.07 2.49 -6.76
CA ASN A 74 -11.11 3.46 -7.07
C ASN A 74 -10.66 4.90 -6.71
N ALA A 75 -11.43 5.92 -7.10
CA ALA A 75 -11.05 7.32 -6.88
C ALA A 75 -10.86 7.68 -5.39
N SER A 76 -11.64 7.07 -4.49
CA SER A 76 -11.57 7.36 -3.05
C SER A 76 -10.36 6.74 -2.35
N ASN A 77 -9.83 5.61 -2.84
CA ASN A 77 -8.69 4.93 -2.22
C ASN A 77 -7.38 5.04 -3.01
N ALA A 78 -7.40 5.53 -4.25
CA ALA A 78 -6.23 5.59 -5.12
C ALA A 78 -5.05 6.36 -4.53
N LEU A 79 -5.31 7.46 -3.80
CA LEU A 79 -4.27 8.25 -3.15
C LEU A 79 -3.57 7.46 -2.03
N ASN A 80 -4.33 6.75 -1.20
CA ASN A 80 -3.78 5.93 -0.12
C ASN A 80 -2.98 4.75 -0.68
N ILE A 81 -3.47 4.11 -1.74
CA ILE A 81 -2.76 3.01 -2.42
C ILE A 81 -1.45 3.54 -3.03
N LEU A 82 -1.46 4.75 -3.61
CA LEU A 82 -0.25 5.37 -4.15
C LEU A 82 0.81 5.62 -3.06
N GLU A 83 0.41 6.04 -1.84
CA GLU A 83 1.35 6.19 -0.73
C GLU A 83 2.04 4.88 -0.39
N ILE A 84 1.29 3.77 -0.35
CA ILE A 84 1.85 2.44 -0.06
C ILE A 84 2.79 2.00 -1.18
N PHE A 85 2.38 2.14 -2.44
CA PHE A 85 3.24 1.72 -3.56
C PHE A 85 4.44 2.65 -3.79
N ASP A 86 4.48 3.82 -3.17
CA ASP A 86 5.66 4.67 -3.15
C ASP A 86 6.77 4.10 -2.25
N THR A 87 6.40 3.46 -1.14
CA THR A 87 7.36 2.78 -0.25
C THR A 87 7.75 1.39 -0.76
N CYS A 88 6.90 0.77 -1.58
CA CYS A 88 7.17 -0.53 -2.17
C CYS A 88 8.26 -0.45 -3.24
N SER A 89 9.11 -1.47 -3.32
CA SER A 89 10.17 -1.56 -4.36
C SER A 89 9.63 -1.85 -5.77
N ASN A 90 8.32 -1.98 -5.95
CA ASN A 90 7.68 -2.38 -7.20
C ASN A 90 7.17 -1.17 -8.02
N GLN A 91 8.04 -0.63 -8.87
CA GLN A 91 7.72 0.55 -9.70
C GLN A 91 6.54 0.33 -10.64
N ASN A 92 6.32 -0.89 -11.15
CA ASN A 92 5.23 -1.17 -12.09
C ASN A 92 3.85 -0.96 -11.45
N LEU A 93 3.69 -1.33 -10.18
CA LEU A 93 2.44 -1.15 -9.45
C LEU A 93 2.16 0.34 -9.23
N LYS A 94 3.19 1.08 -8.84
CA LYS A 94 3.13 2.53 -8.68
C LYS A 94 2.74 3.23 -9.98
N GLU A 95 3.34 2.85 -11.11
CA GLU A 95 2.97 3.39 -12.43
C GLU A 95 1.53 3.07 -12.80
N THR A 96 1.04 1.87 -12.48
CA THR A 96 -0.35 1.46 -12.72
C THR A 96 -1.33 2.35 -11.95
N VAL A 97 -1.06 2.58 -10.66
CA VAL A 97 -1.90 3.44 -9.81
C VAL A 97 -1.81 4.90 -10.24
N LEU A 98 -0.62 5.40 -10.60
CA LEU A 98 -0.45 6.74 -11.16
C LEU A 98 -1.26 6.91 -12.45
N SER A 99 -1.23 5.91 -13.35
CA SER A 99 -2.02 5.96 -14.59
C SER A 99 -3.52 6.00 -14.30
N PHE A 100 -4.00 5.22 -13.33
CA PHE A 100 -5.38 5.26 -12.88
C PHE A 100 -5.76 6.64 -12.34
N ILE A 101 -4.92 7.24 -11.48
CA ILE A 101 -5.15 8.57 -10.94
C ILE A 101 -5.24 9.58 -12.06
N VAL A 102 -4.26 9.60 -12.98
CA VAL A 102 -4.22 10.52 -14.14
C VAL A 102 -5.51 10.46 -14.98
N ARG A 103 -6.08 9.26 -15.15
CA ARG A 103 -7.33 9.05 -15.90
C ARG A 103 -8.58 9.57 -15.19
N ASN A 104 -8.56 9.65 -13.86
CA ASN A 104 -9.66 10.12 -13.02
C ASN A 104 -9.28 11.41 -12.26
N MET A 105 -8.33 12.19 -12.79
CA MET A 105 -7.79 13.36 -12.12
C MET A 105 -8.84 14.43 -11.88
N ASP A 106 -9.83 14.53 -12.75
CA ASP A 106 -10.96 15.45 -12.64
C ASP A 106 -11.81 15.19 -11.39
N GLU A 107 -11.97 13.95 -10.96
CA GLU A 107 -12.65 13.64 -9.71
C GLU A 107 -11.71 13.82 -8.52
N ILE A 108 -10.47 13.32 -8.64
CA ILE A 108 -9.54 13.20 -7.52
C ILE A 108 -9.01 14.58 -7.10
N VAL A 109 -8.61 15.44 -8.04
CA VAL A 109 -7.88 16.69 -7.75
C VAL A 109 -8.71 17.72 -6.97
N PHE A 110 -10.05 17.67 -7.09
CA PHE A 110 -10.96 18.59 -6.41
C PHE A 110 -11.51 18.01 -5.09
N SER A 111 -11.05 16.81 -4.69
CA SER A 111 -11.43 16.20 -3.41
C SER A 111 -10.63 16.79 -2.25
N SER A 112 -11.27 16.91 -1.07
CA SER A 112 -10.56 17.30 0.16
C SER A 112 -9.47 16.30 0.57
N SER A 113 -9.61 15.02 0.18
CA SER A 113 -8.58 14.01 0.33
C SER A 113 -7.31 14.37 -0.44
N TYR A 114 -7.43 14.97 -1.63
CA TYR A 114 -6.27 15.39 -2.40
C TYR A 114 -5.55 16.57 -1.77
N ASP A 115 -6.27 17.54 -1.20
CA ASP A 115 -5.65 18.66 -0.47
C ASP A 115 -4.78 18.16 0.69
N ALA A 116 -5.33 17.25 1.51
CA ALA A 116 -4.59 16.66 2.62
C ALA A 116 -3.39 15.83 2.13
N PHE A 117 -3.58 15.04 1.07
CA PHE A 117 -2.53 14.26 0.43
C PHE A 117 -1.41 15.14 -0.11
N ALA A 118 -1.74 16.28 -0.73
CA ALA A 118 -0.77 17.16 -1.35
C ALA A 118 0.13 17.85 -0.33
N ILE A 119 -0.41 18.18 0.85
CA ILE A 119 0.35 18.71 1.99
C ILE A 119 1.27 17.63 2.57
N LYS A 120 0.77 16.40 2.73
CA LYS A 120 1.51 15.28 3.32
C LYS A 120 2.62 14.77 2.39
N ASN A 121 2.40 14.73 1.07
CA ASN A 121 3.27 14.07 0.10
C ASN A 121 3.58 14.96 -1.12
N PRO A 122 4.33 16.06 -0.95
CA PRO A 122 4.63 16.98 -2.05
C PRO A 122 5.38 16.30 -3.22
N HIS A 123 6.19 15.27 -2.95
CA HIS A 123 6.90 14.53 -4.00
C HIS A 123 5.94 13.69 -4.85
N LEU A 124 4.91 13.07 -4.26
CA LEU A 124 3.88 12.32 -4.99
C LEU A 124 3.02 13.26 -5.84
N THR A 125 2.64 14.42 -5.31
CA THR A 125 1.91 15.46 -6.08
C THR A 125 2.69 15.88 -7.32
N THR A 126 4.01 16.01 -7.17
CA THR A 126 4.89 16.33 -8.31
C THR A 126 4.92 15.20 -9.33
N GLN A 127 4.92 13.93 -8.89
CA GLN A 127 4.85 12.77 -9.78
C GLN A 127 3.51 12.70 -10.53
N ILE A 128 2.39 12.90 -9.84
CA ILE A 128 1.05 12.98 -10.45
C ILE A 128 1.00 14.09 -11.50
N THR A 129 1.52 15.27 -11.19
CA THR A 129 1.56 16.40 -12.12
C THR A 129 2.38 16.08 -13.37
N ARG A 130 3.57 15.48 -13.21
CA ARG A 130 4.41 15.06 -14.33
C ARG A 130 3.71 13.98 -15.17
N ALA A 131 3.11 12.98 -14.54
CA ALA A 131 2.38 11.92 -15.22
C ALA A 131 1.20 12.47 -16.03
N SER A 132 0.45 13.42 -15.46
CA SER A 132 -0.68 14.10 -16.12
C SER A 132 -0.22 14.88 -17.36
N LEU A 133 0.89 15.61 -17.28
CA LEU A 133 1.46 16.33 -18.42
C LEU A 133 1.97 15.38 -19.51
N MET A 134 2.60 14.27 -19.13
CA MET A 134 3.05 13.25 -20.08
C MET A 134 1.87 12.59 -20.80
N ASP A 135 0.77 12.31 -20.09
CA ASP A 135 -0.45 11.74 -20.67
C ASP A 135 -1.11 12.70 -21.68
N ILE A 136 -1.20 13.99 -21.33
CA ILE A 136 -1.67 15.04 -22.25
C ILE A 136 -0.78 15.11 -23.50
N LYS A 137 0.54 15.02 -23.33
CA LYS A 137 1.49 15.03 -24.45
C LYS A 137 1.33 13.79 -25.34
N LYS A 138 1.14 12.59 -24.76
CA LYS A 138 0.87 11.35 -25.51
C LYS A 138 -0.39 11.48 -26.35
N ARG A 139 -1.50 11.95 -25.77
CA ARG A 139 -2.76 12.19 -26.50
C ARG A 139 -2.62 13.16 -27.68
N LYS A 140 -1.77 14.19 -27.55
CA LYS A 140 -1.50 15.15 -28.63
C LYS A 140 -0.62 14.61 -29.75
N ILE A 141 0.24 13.63 -29.46
CA ILE A 141 1.22 13.09 -30.43
C ILE A 141 0.64 11.92 -31.23
N GLY A 142 -0.48 11.33 -30.83
CA GLY A 142 -1.20 10.34 -31.64
C GLY A 142 -0.36 9.09 -31.91
N VAL A 143 0.01 8.38 -30.84
CA VAL A 143 0.37 6.95 -30.88
C VAL A 143 -0.61 6.22 -29.98
#